data_AF-A0A967F4N1-F1
#
_entry.id   AF-A0A967F4N1-F1
#
_cell.length_a   1.000
_cell.length_b   1.000
_cell.length_c   1.000
_cell.angle_alpha   90.00
_cell.angle_beta   90.00
_cell.angle_gamma   90.00
#
_symmetry.space_group_name_H-M   'P 1'
#
loop_
_entity.id
_entity.type
_entity.pdbx_description
1 polymer ?
#
loop_
_entity_poly.entity_id
_entity_poly.type
_entity_poly.pdbx_seq_one_letter_code
_entity_poly.pdbx_strand_id
1 'polypeptide(L)' 'MRHDPASAAVVVMLRSLKMYGMAQAASDLIEQGAPAFDTALPILSQLLKAEVAEREVRSIA' A
#
# COMPACT_ATOMS: atom_id res chain seq x y z
N MET A 1 -5.65 -16.01 10.99
CA MET A 1 -4.42 -15.18 10.95
C MET A 1 -4.82 -13.78 11.41
N ARG A 2 -4.15 -13.20 12.39
CA ARG A 2 -4.46 -11.85 12.87
C ARG A 2 -3.86 -10.87 11.85
N HIS A 3 -4.71 -10.15 11.12
CA HIS A 3 -4.24 -9.18 10.12
C HIS A 3 -3.36 -8.13 10.80
N ASP A 4 -2.17 -7.94 10.24
CA ASP A 4 -1.25 -6.89 10.68
C ASP A 4 -1.81 -5.51 10.25
N PRO A 5 -1.88 -4.53 11.16
CA PRO A 5 -2.43 -3.22 10.86
C PRO A 5 -1.63 -2.45 9.79
N ALA A 6 -0.33 -2.70 9.62
CA ALA A 6 0.49 -2.09 8.59
C ALA A 6 0.12 -2.61 7.19
N SER A 7 -0.15 -3.90 7.06
CA SER A 7 -0.59 -4.49 5.78
C SER A 7 -1.94 -3.92 5.34
N ALA A 8 -2.88 -3.74 6.28
CA ALA A 8 -4.17 -3.11 5.99
C ALA A 8 -4.01 -1.64 5.57
N ALA A 9 -3.08 -0.91 6.19
CA ALA A 9 -2.81 0.48 5.84
C ALA A 9 -2.32 0.65 4.39
N VAL A 10 -1.48 -0.26 3.89
CA VAL A 10 -1.02 -0.25 2.50
C VAL A 10 -2.19 -0.34 1.51
N VAL A 11 -3.18 -1.20 1.78
CA VAL A 11 -4.38 -1.34 0.93
C VAL A 11 -5.19 -0.04 0.91
N VAL A 12 -5.36 0.62 2.06
CA VAL A 12 -6.08 1.90 2.16
C VAL A 12 -5.35 3.00 1.38
N MET A 13 -4.03 3.09 1.51
CA MET A 13 -3.22 4.08 0.79
C MET A 13 -3.26 3.88 -0.74
N LEU A 14 -3.23 2.63 -1.21
CA LEU A 14 -3.37 2.34 -2.64
C LEU A 14 -4.74 2.78 -3.17
N ARG A 15 -5.82 2.60 -2.40
CA ARG A 15 -7.16 3.08 -2.77
C ARG A 15 -7.24 4.60 -2.81
N SER A 16 -6.62 5.32 -1.86
CA SER A 16 -6.59 6.79 -1.90
C SER A 16 -5.85 7.33 -3.13
N LEU A 17 -4.82 6.61 -3.58
CA LEU A 17 -4.10 6.87 -4.82
C LEU A 17 -4.83 6.40 -6.09
N LYS A 18 -6.07 5.88 -5.97
CA LYS A 18 -6.86 5.29 -7.06
C LYS A 18 -6.20 4.09 -7.75
N MET A 19 -5.24 3.43 -7.09
CA MET A 19 -4.53 2.25 -7.58
C MET A 19 -5.30 0.96 -7.23
N TYR A 20 -6.56 0.85 -7.66
CA TYR A 20 -7.47 -0.22 -7.21
C TYR A 20 -6.97 -1.63 -7.54
N GLY A 21 -6.35 -1.82 -8.71
CA GLY A 21 -5.77 -3.12 -9.10
C GLY A 21 -4.61 -3.55 -8.18
N MET A 22 -3.77 -2.60 -7.77
CA MET A 22 -2.69 -2.88 -6.82
C MET A 22 -3.24 -3.10 -5.41
N ALA A 23 -4.27 -2.35 -5.01
CA ALA A 23 -4.95 -2.56 -3.73
C ALA A 23 -5.55 -3.97 -3.63
N GLN A 24 -6.14 -4.46 -4.73
CA GLN A 24 -6.64 -5.84 -4.80
C GLN A 24 -5.50 -6.86 -4.71
N ALA A 25 -4.44 -6.70 -5.50
CA ALA A 25 -3.29 -7.60 -5.46
C ALA A 25 -2.64 -7.64 -4.06
N ALA A 26 -2.55 -6.50 -3.37
CA ALA A 26 -2.06 -6.44 -2.00
C ALA A 26 -2.98 -7.20 -1.03
N SER A 27 -4.30 -7.06 -1.13
CA SER A 27 -5.25 -7.85 -0.34
C SER A 27 -5.06 -9.36 -0.57
N ASP A 28 -4.92 -9.78 -1.82
CA ASP A 28 -4.76 -11.20 -2.17
C ASP A 28 -3.44 -11.76 -1.57
N LEU A 29 -2.35 -11.00 -1.61
CA LEU A 29 -1.07 -11.38 -1.00
C LEU A 29 -1.14 -11.46 0.54
N ILE A 30 -1.92 -10.56 1.18
CA ILE A 30 -2.16 -10.57 2.62
C ILE A 30 -2.95 -11.81 3.03
N GLU A 31 -4.00 -12.15 2.29
CA GLU A 31 -4.83 -13.34 2.55
C GLU A 31 -4.03 -14.63 2.37
N GLN A 32 -3.12 -14.67 1.40
CA GLN A 32 -2.20 -15.78 1.18
C GLN A 32 -1.08 -15.86 2.24
N GLY A 33 -0.86 -14.82 3.04
CA GLY A 33 0.24 -14.75 4.00
C GLY A 33 1.61 -14.76 3.32
N ALA A 34 1.76 -14.04 2.20
CA ALA A 34 2.96 -14.07 1.38
C ALA A 34 4.17 -13.46 2.13
N PRO A 35 5.22 -14.24 2.48
CA PRO A 35 6.32 -13.77 3.31
C PRO A 35 7.19 -12.69 2.63
N ALA A 36 7.26 -12.72 1.29
CA ALA A 36 7.93 -11.68 0.52
C ALA A 36 7.19 -10.33 0.60
N PHE A 37 5.85 -10.36 0.64
CA PHE A 37 5.04 -9.17 0.80
C PHE A 37 5.22 -8.57 2.21
N ASP A 38 5.18 -9.41 3.25
CA ASP A 38 5.42 -8.98 4.64
C ASP A 38 6.79 -8.33 4.80
N THR A 39 7.83 -8.91 4.19
CA THR A 39 9.19 -8.35 4.19
C THR A 39 9.25 -7.01 3.44
N ALA A 40 8.40 -6.81 2.43
CA ALA A 40 8.35 -5.58 1.63
C ALA A 40 7.50 -4.46 2.27
N LEU A 41 6.69 -4.74 3.30
CA LEU A 41 5.82 -3.75 3.94
C LEU A 41 6.51 -2.44 4.33
N PRO A 42 7.73 -2.46 4.94
CA PRO A 42 8.40 -1.21 5.33
C PRO A 42 8.71 -0.31 4.13
N ILE A 43 9.25 -0.87 3.04
CA ILE A 43 9.61 -0.09 1.86
C ILE A 43 8.37 0.36 1.08
N LEU A 44 7.36 -0.50 0.94
CA LEU A 44 6.09 -0.15 0.29
C LEU A 44 5.41 1.02 1.02
N SER A 45 5.41 0.99 2.35
CA SER A 45 4.83 2.07 3.16
C SER A 45 5.54 3.40 2.94
N GLN A 46 6.86 3.42 2.78
CA GLN A 46 7.62 4.65 2.50
C GLN A 46 7.35 5.16 1.09
N LEU A 47 7.39 4.29 0.08
CA LEU A 47 7.14 4.66 -1.31
C LEU A 47 5.73 5.20 -1.51
N LEU A 48 4.71 4.61 -0.88
CA LEU A 48 3.34 5.11 -0.98
C LEU A 48 3.17 6.48 -0.33
N LYS A 49 3.85 6.75 0.79
CA LYS A 49 3.85 8.10 1.40
C LYS A 49 4.50 9.13 0.48
N ALA A 50 5.61 8.76 -0.16
CA ALA A 50 6.29 9.62 -1.12
C ALA A 50 5.39 9.92 -2.34
N GLU A 51 4.75 8.89 -2.91
CA GLU A 51 3.82 9.05 -4.03
C GLU A 51 2.64 9.98 -3.67
N VAL A 52 2.06 9.86 -2.47
CA VAL A 52 1.02 10.79 -1.99
C VAL A 52 1.56 12.22 -1.97
N ALA A 53 2.71 12.45 -1.34
CA ALA A 53 3.31 13.78 -1.24
C ALA A 53 3.63 14.37 -2.63
N GLU A 54 4.15 13.57 -3.56
CA GLU A 54 4.43 14.03 -4.93
C GLU A 54 3.16 14.44 -5.68
N ARG A 55 2.07 13.70 -5.52
CA ARG A 55 0.78 14.05 -6.13
C ARG A 55 0.18 15.31 -5.53
N GLU A 56 0.31 15.50 -4.22
CA GLU A 56 -0.12 16.73 -3.55
C GLU A 56 0.58 17.94 -4.15
N VAL A 57 1.91 17.90 -4.29
CA VAL A 57 2.70 18.96 -4.93
C VAL A 57 2.29 19.16 -6.40
N ARG A 58 2.09 18.08 -7.15
CA ARG A 58 1.69 18.16 -8.57
C ARG A 58 0.30 18.76 -8.76
N SER A 59 -0.60 18.58 -7.80
CA SER A 59 -1.99 19.05 -7.91
C SER A 59 -2.16 20.56 -7.84
N ILE A 60 -1.13 21.29 -7.36
CA ILE A 60 -1.12 22.75 -7.20
C ILE A 60 -0.20 23.48 -8.18
N ALA A 61 0.51 22.74 -9.05
CA ALA A 61 1.37 23.27 -10.11
C ALA A 61 0.59 23.39 -11.43
#